data_AF-A0A939HWV3-F1
#
_entry.id   AF-A0A939HWV3-F1
#
_cell.length_a   1.000
_cell.length_b   1.000
_cell.length_c   1.000
_cell.angle_alpha   90.00
_cell.angle_beta   90.00
_cell.angle_gamma   90.00
#
_symmetry.space_group_name_H-M   'P 1'
#
loop_
_entity.id
_entity.type
_entity.pdbx_description
1 polymer ?
#
loop_
_entity_poly.entity_id
_entity_poly.type
_entity_poly.pdbx_seq_one_letter_code
_entity_poly.pdbx_strand_id
1 'polypeptide(L)' 'MNWEYEGNESFFFPDRISVSCPERVRVGTDFTVVASWLVTDSQMQQLSVKYDEKGAFQSVTLSRLY' A
#
# COMPACT_ATOMS: atom_id res chain seq x y z
N MET A 1 0.03 -15.54 -2.65
CA MET A 1 0.60 -14.19 -2.56
C MET A 1 -0.18 -13.45 -1.49
N ASN A 2 0.43 -13.20 -0.33
CA ASN A 2 -0.20 -12.49 0.78
C ASN A 2 -0.07 -10.99 0.51
N TRP A 3 -1.09 -10.41 -0.11
CA TRP A 3 -1.17 -8.97 -0.42
C TRP A 3 -1.66 -8.14 0.78
N GLU A 4 -1.89 -8.80 1.90
CA GLU A 4 -2.36 -8.20 3.14
C GLU A 4 -1.17 -7.64 3.92
N TYR A 5 -1.10 -6.32 4.00
CA TYR A 5 -0.23 -5.65 4.96
C TYR A 5 -0.92 -5.74 6.33
N GLU A 6 -0.31 -6.40 7.31
CA GLU A 6 -0.92 -6.59 8.63
C GLU A 6 -1.36 -5.26 9.24
N GLY A 7 -2.65 -5.14 9.56
CA GLY A 7 -3.26 -3.92 10.09
C GLY A 7 -3.86 -2.97 9.04
N ASN A 8 -3.76 -3.29 7.74
CA ASN A 8 -4.37 -2.52 6.66
C ASN A 8 -5.58 -3.23 6.05
N GLU A 9 -6.63 -2.45 5.77
CA GLU A 9 -7.72 -2.86 4.89
C GLU A 9 -7.35 -2.62 3.43
N SER A 10 -7.85 -3.48 2.54
CA SER A 10 -7.61 -3.37 1.10
C SER A 10 -8.87 -2.98 0.36
N PHE A 11 -8.78 -1.89 -0.40
CA PHE A 11 -9.86 -1.30 -1.19
C PHE A 11 -9.60 -1.53 -2.67
N PHE A 12 -10.55 -2.18 -3.35
CA PHE A 12 -10.44 -2.47 -4.77
C PHE A 12 -11.15 -1.39 -5.60
N PHE A 13 -10.45 -0.87 -6.59
CA PHE A 13 -10.92 0.17 -7.49
C PHE A 13 -11.12 -0.40 -8.90
N PRO A 14 -11.94 0.27 -9.74
CA PRO A 14 -11.93 0.00 -11.17
C PRO A 14 -10.51 0.11 -11.74
N ASP A 15 -10.23 -0.59 -12.84
CA ASP A 15 -8.88 -0.72 -13.45
C ASP A 15 -7.92 -1.69 -12.73
N ARG A 16 -8.45 -2.65 -11.95
CA ARG A 16 -7.66 -3.67 -11.24
C ARG A 16 -6.60 -3.05 -10.31
N ILE A 17 -6.94 -1.90 -9.75
CA ILE A 17 -6.16 -1.20 -8.73
C ILE A 17 -6.66 -1.65 -7.35
N SER A 18 -5.75 -1.84 -6.41
CA SER A 18 -6.06 -2.09 -5.01
C SER A 18 -5.22 -1.19 -4.12
N VAL A 19 -5.84 -0.49 -3.17
CA VAL A 19 -5.13 0.33 -2.18
C VAL A 19 -5.27 -0.33 -0.82
N SER A 20 -4.15 -0.68 -0.20
CA SER A 20 -4.07 -1.19 1.16
C SER A 20 -3.63 -0.06 2.09
N CYS A 21 -4.47 0.29 3.06
CA CYS A 21 -4.19 1.32 4.06
C CYS A 21 -4.84 0.98 5.41
N PRO A 22 -4.32 1.52 6.52
CA PRO A 22 -4.96 1.30 7.82
C PRO A 22 -6.36 1.93 7.85
N GLU A 23 -7.34 1.20 8.40
CA GLU A 23 -8.71 1.71 8.63
C GLU A 23 -8.68 3.05 9.40
N ARG A 24 -7.78 3.13 10.39
CA ARG A 24 -7.55 4.33 11.20
C ARG A 24 -6.09 4.48 11.57
N VAL A 25 -5.49 5.61 11.19
CA VAL A 25 -4.16 5.99 11.65
C VAL A 25 -4.19 6.28 13.15
N ARG A 26 -3.30 5.63 13.91
CA ARG A 26 -3.14 5.84 15.35
C ARG A 26 -1.95 6.76 15.60
N VAL A 27 -2.14 7.77 16.45
CA VAL A 27 -1.06 8.69 16.84
C VAL A 27 0.03 7.90 17.56
N GLY A 28 1.29 8.14 17.18
CA GLY A 28 2.43 7.45 17.78
C GLY A 28 2.68 6.05 17.19
N THR A 29 2.11 5.72 16.02
CA THR A 29 2.36 4.46 15.32
C THR A 29 2.74 4.75 13.88
N ASP A 30 3.81 4.14 13.40
CA ASP A 30 4.16 4.21 11.99
C ASP A 30 3.11 3.45 11.16
N PHE A 31 2.90 3.90 9.92
CA PHE A 31 1.96 3.23 9.03
C PHE A 31 2.45 3.27 7.59
N THR A 32 1.98 2.31 6.81
CA THR A 32 2.32 2.19 5.40
C THR A 32 1.04 2.18 4.58
N VAL A 33 1.02 2.93 3.49
CA VAL A 33 -0.03 2.89 2.47
C VAL A 33 0.54 2.25 1.22
N VAL A 34 -0.13 1.25 0.69
CA VAL A 34 0.33 0.50 -0.48
C VAL A 34 -0.72 0.57 -1.58
N ALA A 35 -0.39 1.19 -2.70
CA ALA A 35 -1.21 1.13 -3.91
C ALA A 35 -0.65 0.07 -4.86
N SER A 36 -1.46 -0.91 -5.20
CA SER A 36 -1.16 -2.00 -6.13
C SER A 36 -1.95 -1.81 -7.41
N TRP A 37 -1.31 -1.92 -8.56
CA TRP A 37 -1.93 -1.83 -9.87
C TRP A 37 -1.54 -3.03 -10.71
N LEU A 38 -2.53 -3.82 -11.11
CA LEU A 38 -2.35 -4.92 -12.04
C LEU A 38 -2.45 -4.39 -13.48
N VAL A 39 -1.31 -3.96 -14.03
CA VAL A 39 -1.19 -3.33 -15.36
C VAL A 39 -1.56 -4.32 -16.48
N THR A 40 -1.16 -5.58 -16.32
CA THR A 40 -1.57 -6.69 -17.18
C THR A 40 -1.82 -7.92 -16.31
N ASP A 41 -2.41 -8.98 -16.86
CA ASP A 41 -2.70 -10.22 -16.11
C ASP A 41 -1.45 -10.88 -15.49
N SER A 42 -0.26 -10.48 -15.91
CA SER A 42 1.03 -10.99 -15.40
C SER A 42 1.98 -9.89 -14.92
N GLN A 43 1.56 -8.62 -14.90
CA GLN A 43 2.42 -7.52 -14.46
C GLN A 43 1.72 -6.67 -13.42
N MET A 44 2.32 -6.59 -12.23
CA MET A 44 1.80 -5.81 -11.13
C MET A 44 2.83 -4.79 -10.69
N GLN A 45 2.39 -3.56 -10.52
CA GLN A 45 3.18 -2.49 -9.92
C GLN A 45 2.64 -2.22 -8.53
N GLN A 46 3.52 -2.03 -7.55
CA GLN A 46 3.15 -1.66 -6.20
C GLN A 46 3.93 -0.43 -5.78
N LEU A 47 3.22 0.57 -5.29
CA LEU A 47 3.76 1.78 -4.71
C LEU A 47 3.47 1.76 -3.21
N SER A 48 4.52 1.63 -2.41
CA SER A 48 4.44 1.66 -0.95
C SER A 48 4.98 2.98 -0.42
N VAL A 49 4.20 3.67 0.40
CA VAL A 49 4.58 4.91 1.05
C VAL A 49 4.55 4.69 2.55
N LYS A 50 5.67 4.94 3.23
CA LYS A 50 5.80 4.79 4.67
C LYS A 50 5.82 6.14 5.37
N TYR A 51 5.07 6.22 6.46
CA TYR A 51 5.00 7.37 7.35
C TYR A 51 5.45 6.97 8.74
N ASP A 52 6.19 7.85 9.40
CA ASP A 52 6.68 7.67 10.76
C ASP A 52 5.56 7.90 11.81
N GLU A 53 5.83 7.60 13.08
CA GLU A 53 4.90 7.76 14.22
C GLU A 53 4.33 9.18 14.38
N LYS A 54 5.00 10.20 13.83
CA LYS A 54 4.56 11.61 13.79
C LYS A 54 3.72 11.95 12.56
N GLY A 55 3.44 10.98 11.68
CA GLY A 55 2.80 11.20 10.38
C GLY A 55 3.73 11.86 9.36
N ALA A 56 5.04 11.94 9.63
CA ALA A 56 6.01 12.49 8.68
C ALA A 56 6.30 11.47 7.57
N PHE A 57 6.36 11.94 6.33
CA PHE A 57 6.79 11.12 5.19
C PHE A 57 8.20 10.57 5.46
N GLN A 58 8.36 9.25 5.37
CA GLN A 58 9.64 8.58 5.62
C GLN A 58 10.26 8.07 4.32
N SER A 59 9.47 7.38 3.49
CA SER A 59 9.98 6.82 2.23
C SER A 59 8.87 6.46 1.24
N VAL A 60 9.27 6.31 -0.02
CA VAL A 60 8.45 5.76 -1.10
C VAL A 60 9.25 4.69 -1.84
N THR A 61 8.60 3.57 -2.12
CA THR A 61 9.19 2.44 -2.84
C THR A 61 8.25 2.01 -3.95
N LEU A 62 8.78 1.92 -5.18
CA LEU A 62 8.08 1.35 -6.32
C LEU A 62 8.64 -0.04 -6.62
N SER A 63 7.80 -1.06 -6.47
CA SER A 63 8.09 -2.46 -6.80
C SER A 63 7.37 -2.85 -8.09
N ARG A 64 8.07 -3.56 -8.98
CA ARG A 64 7.51 -4.12 -10.21
C ARG A 64 7.64 -5.63 -10.15
N LEU A 65 6.51 -6.31 -10.21
CA LEU A 65 6.36 -7.76 -10.15
C LEU A 65 5.95 -8.24 -11.55
N TYR A 66 6.68 -9.22 -12.08
CA TYR A 66 6.51 -9.83 -13.40
C TYR A 66 6.30 -11.34 -13.25
#